data_AF-A0A2M8PT12-F1
#
_entry.id   AF-A0A2M8PT12-F1
#
_cell.length_a   1.000
_cell.length_b   1.000
_cell.length_c   1.000
_cell.angle_alpha   90.00
_cell.angle_beta   90.00
_cell.angle_gamma   90.00
#
_symmetry.space_group_name_H-M   'P 1'
#
loop_
_entity.id
_entity.type
_entity.pdbx_description
1 polymer ?
#
loop_
_entity_poly.entity_id
_entity_poly.type
_entity_poly.pdbx_seq_one_letter_code
_entity_poly.pdbx_strand_id
1 'polypeptide(L)'
;MSRTRKHLLGLCVLTAVAWLPSIRAYLPLGDDFVHFLDFSRGVSKYLETHLQLLSISRMLGDAIVWSLNQGSPWVYPIVALILHAVCSCVLYYCIRLYWNHAPLAFMLSAIFAVSPFGFTAIYWASAFPYAVVTLVFLLLLIGVKKSLEADSHHGFKALWIACAW
;
A
#
# COMPACT_ATOMS: atom_id res chain seq x y z
N MET A 1 -24.90 -13.77 1.17
CA MET A 1 -23.78 -12.82 1.40
C MET A 1 -24.30 -11.41 1.66
N SER A 2 -23.82 -10.71 2.68
CA SER A 2 -24.18 -9.31 2.95
C SER A 2 -23.71 -8.37 1.82
N ARG A 3 -24.38 -7.23 1.63
CA ARG A 3 -24.04 -6.24 0.59
C ARG A 3 -22.58 -5.78 0.66
N THR A 4 -22.05 -5.58 1.87
CA THR A 4 -20.64 -5.28 2.09
C THR A 4 -19.71 -6.37 1.58
N ARG A 5 -19.99 -7.66 1.86
CA ARG A 5 -19.16 -8.77 1.36
C ARG A 5 -19.17 -8.84 -0.17
N LYS A 6 -20.31 -8.54 -0.82
CA LYS A 6 -20.39 -8.48 -2.29
C LYS A 6 -19.51 -7.38 -2.86
N HIS A 7 -19.52 -6.18 -2.26
CA HIS A 7 -18.66 -5.08 -2.70
C HIS A 7 -17.17 -5.40 -2.50
N LEU A 8 -16.78 -5.94 -1.35
CA LEU A 8 -15.39 -6.30 -1.08
C LEU A 8 -14.90 -7.38 -2.07
N LEU A 9 -15.69 -8.43 -2.30
CA LEU A 9 -15.38 -9.44 -3.30
C LEU A 9 -15.28 -8.81 -4.70
N GLY A 10 -16.21 -7.94 -5.05
CA GLY A 10 -16.20 -7.21 -6.32
C GLY A 10 -14.92 -6.39 -6.51
N LEU A 11 -14.44 -5.72 -5.47
CA LEU A 11 -13.18 -4.96 -5.50
C LEU A 11 -11.97 -5.88 -5.69
N CYS A 12 -11.90 -7.01 -4.99
CA CYS A 12 -10.82 -7.97 -5.18
C CYS A 12 -10.80 -8.53 -6.61
N VAL A 13 -11.97 -8.93 -7.13
CA VAL A 13 -12.10 -9.43 -8.50
C VAL A 13 -11.74 -8.36 -9.52
N LEU A 14 -12.22 -7.13 -9.34
CA LEU A 14 -11.92 -6.02 -10.23
C LEU A 14 -10.42 -5.71 -10.28
N THR A 15 -9.77 -5.65 -9.11
CA THR A 15 -8.33 -5.43 -8.99
C THR A 15 -7.56 -6.54 -9.71
N ALA A 16 -7.94 -7.79 -9.47
CA ALA A 16 -7.31 -8.94 -10.11
C ALA A 16 -7.51 -8.92 -11.63
N VAL A 17 -8.72 -8.69 -12.12
CA VAL A 17 -8.99 -8.64 -13.57
C VAL A 17 -8.22 -7.51 -14.25
N ALA A 18 -8.12 -6.34 -13.61
CA ALA A 18 -7.40 -5.19 -14.16
C ALA A 18 -5.88 -5.45 -14.28
N TRP A 19 -5.29 -6.15 -13.30
CA TRP A 19 -3.83 -6.16 -13.13
C TRP A 19 -3.16 -7.53 -13.16
N LEU A 20 -3.89 -8.63 -13.04
CA LEU A 20 -3.34 -9.97 -13.21
C LEU A 20 -2.64 -10.16 -14.58
N PRO A 21 -3.14 -9.62 -15.71
CA PRO A 21 -2.42 -9.68 -16.99
C PRO A 21 -1.07 -8.96 -16.99
N SER A 22 -0.84 -8.07 -16.02
CA SER A 22 0.41 -7.34 -15.84
C SER A 22 1.42 -8.05 -14.93
N ILE A 23 1.04 -9.15 -14.28
CA ILE A 23 1.98 -9.92 -13.46
C ILE A 23 2.99 -10.61 -14.37
N ARG A 24 4.26 -10.27 -14.19
CA ARG A 24 5.41 -10.93 -14.79
C ARG A 24 6.48 -11.17 -13.73
N ALA A 25 7.39 -12.12 -13.97
CA ALA A 25 8.58 -12.27 -13.15
C ALA A 25 9.28 -10.91 -13.03
N TYR A 26 9.53 -10.50 -11.80
CA TYR A 26 10.18 -9.23 -11.53
C TYR A 26 11.62 -9.26 -12.02
N LEU A 27 11.97 -8.19 -12.74
CA LEU A 27 13.31 -7.88 -13.18
C LEU A 27 13.60 -6.46 -12.70
N PRO A 28 14.71 -6.20 -12.02
CA PRO A 28 15.07 -4.84 -11.62
C PRO A 28 15.19 -3.95 -12.87
N LEU A 29 14.45 -2.85 -12.90
CA LEU A 29 14.46 -1.90 -14.02
C LEU A 29 14.73 -0.48 -13.49
N GLY A 30 15.50 0.31 -14.25
CA GLY A 30 15.75 1.72 -13.95
C GLY A 30 16.28 1.93 -12.52
N ASP A 31 15.55 2.75 -11.76
CA ASP A 31 15.89 3.16 -10.39
C ASP A 31 16.01 1.98 -9.41
N ASP A 32 15.33 0.86 -9.67
CA ASP A 32 15.38 -0.32 -8.82
C ASP A 32 16.74 -1.03 -8.87
N PHE A 33 17.48 -0.86 -9.98
CA PHE A 33 18.75 -1.55 -10.21
C PHE A 33 19.84 -1.09 -9.23
N VAL A 34 19.91 0.21 -8.95
CA VAL A 34 20.91 0.79 -8.03
C VAL A 34 20.67 0.26 -6.61
N HIS A 35 19.42 0.25 -6.16
CA HIS A 35 19.04 -0.26 -4.85
C HIS A 35 19.35 -1.76 -4.70
N PHE A 36 19.03 -2.56 -5.73
CA PHE A 36 19.36 -3.98 -5.75
C PHE A 36 20.87 -4.24 -5.72
N LEU A 37 21.64 -3.47 -6.49
CA LEU A 37 23.08 -3.59 -6.54
C LEU A 37 23.71 -3.27 -5.18
N ASP A 38 23.25 -2.23 -4.49
CA ASP A 38 23.78 -1.88 -3.18
C ASP A 38 23.36 -2.86 -2.09
N PHE A 39 22.14 -3.39 -2.11
CA PHE A 39 21.75 -4.51 -1.24
C PHE A 39 22.61 -5.75 -1.48
N SER A 40 22.92 -6.06 -2.74
CA SER A 40 23.80 -7.21 -3.09
C SER A 40 25.24 -7.04 -2.59
N ARG A 41 25.70 -5.80 -2.42
CA ARG A 41 27.01 -5.46 -1.85
C ARG A 41 27.02 -5.41 -0.32
N GLY A 42 25.86 -5.59 0.32
CA GLY A 42 25.70 -5.67 1.77
C GLY A 42 24.82 -4.56 2.34
N VAL A 43 24.05 -4.91 3.38
CA VAL A 43 23.11 -4.01 4.07
C VAL A 43 23.79 -2.75 4.61
N SER A 44 25.03 -2.87 5.10
CA SER A 44 25.81 -1.72 5.59
C SER A 44 26.04 -0.67 4.50
N LYS A 45 26.39 -1.11 3.29
CA LYS A 45 26.63 -0.23 2.14
C LYS A 45 25.34 0.40 1.61
N TYR A 46 24.24 -0.35 1.62
CA TYR A 46 22.92 0.19 1.32
C TYR A 46 22.53 1.29 2.32
N LEU A 47 22.67 1.03 3.63
CA LEU A 47 22.36 1.99 4.69
C LEU A 47 23.22 3.25 4.58
N GLU A 48 24.54 3.11 4.43
CA GLU A 48 25.47 4.24 4.28
C GLU A 48 25.08 5.15 3.11
N THR A 49 24.70 4.56 1.98
CA THR A 49 24.37 5.30 0.76
C THR A 49 22.99 5.96 0.82
N HIS A 50 22.03 5.37 1.55
CA HIS A 50 20.61 5.75 1.43
C HIS A 50 19.99 6.35 2.70
N LEU A 51 20.63 6.25 3.87
CA LEU A 51 20.12 6.79 5.14
C LEU A 51 19.85 8.30 5.08
N GLN A 52 20.65 9.05 4.32
CA GLN A 52 20.50 10.51 4.19
C GLN A 52 19.60 10.93 3.02
N LEU A 53 19.33 10.02 2.08
CA LEU A 53 18.69 10.35 0.80
C LEU A 53 17.27 9.80 0.67
N LEU A 54 16.93 8.74 1.40
CA LEU A 54 15.64 8.07 1.29
C LEU A 54 14.83 8.20 2.58
N SER A 55 13.50 8.26 2.43
CA SER A 55 12.60 8.16 3.57
C SER A 55 12.65 6.77 4.21
N ILE A 56 12.34 6.68 5.50
CA ILE A 56 12.23 5.39 6.22
C ILE A 56 11.26 4.44 5.49
N SER A 57 10.17 4.96 4.96
CA SER A 57 9.21 4.18 4.17
C SER A 57 9.84 3.54 2.94
N ARG A 58 10.72 4.26 2.25
CA ARG A 58 11.44 3.75 1.09
C ARG A 58 12.45 2.68 1.49
N MET A 59 13.22 2.90 2.55
CA MET A 59 14.18 1.90 3.05
C MET A 59 13.51 0.58 3.46
N LEU A 60 12.39 0.67 4.18
CA LEU A 60 11.60 -0.51 4.57
C LEU A 60 10.98 -1.19 3.35
N GLY A 61 10.45 -0.41 2.41
CA GLY A 61 9.89 -0.96 1.17
C GLY A 61 10.93 -1.72 0.35
N ASP A 62 12.12 -1.15 0.15
CA ASP A 62 13.21 -1.81 -0.58
C ASP A 62 13.66 -3.11 0.11
N ALA A 63 13.79 -3.10 1.45
CA ALA A 63 14.13 -4.30 2.21
C ALA A 63 13.06 -5.40 2.09
N ILE A 64 11.77 -5.04 2.10
CA ILE A 64 10.67 -5.98 1.89
C ILE A 64 10.73 -6.54 0.47
N VAL A 65 10.84 -5.68 -0.55
CA VAL A 65 10.87 -6.13 -1.95
C VAL A 65 12.09 -7.02 -2.22
N TRP A 66 13.26 -6.67 -1.68
CA TRP A 66 14.44 -7.52 -1.75
C TRP A 66 14.18 -8.90 -1.14
N SER A 67 13.64 -8.94 0.08
CA SER A 67 13.30 -10.19 0.78
C SER A 67 12.29 -11.04 0.02
N LEU A 68 11.26 -10.43 -0.58
CA LEU A 68 10.26 -11.13 -1.39
C LEU A 68 10.87 -11.72 -2.66
N ASN A 69 11.83 -11.04 -3.27
CA ASN A 69 12.50 -11.49 -4.49
C ASN A 69 13.56 -12.57 -4.26
N GLN A 70 14.07 -12.76 -3.03
CA GLN A 70 15.06 -13.82 -2.74
C GLN A 70 14.53 -15.24 -2.95
N GLY A 71 13.23 -15.46 -2.77
CA GLY A 71 12.61 -16.77 -2.96
C GLY A 71 12.23 -17.05 -4.42
N SER A 72 11.53 -16.11 -5.06
CA SER A 72 11.11 -16.23 -6.45
C SER A 72 10.75 -14.85 -7.01
N PRO A 73 11.11 -14.55 -8.28
CA PRO A 73 10.81 -13.26 -8.90
C PRO A 73 9.30 -13.03 -9.11
N TRP A 74 8.46 -14.04 -8.89
CA TRP A 74 7.00 -13.91 -8.98
C TRP A 74 6.33 -13.46 -7.69
N VAL A 75 7.02 -13.58 -6.55
CA VAL A 75 6.41 -13.33 -5.23
C VAL A 75 6.11 -11.85 -5.05
N TYR A 76 7.06 -10.97 -5.35
CA TYR A 76 6.87 -9.53 -5.19
C TYR A 76 5.68 -8.98 -6.00
N PRO A 77 5.54 -9.25 -7.32
CA PRO A 77 4.41 -8.76 -8.11
C PRO A 77 3.05 -9.25 -7.59
N ILE A 78 2.98 -10.49 -7.12
CA ILE A 78 1.76 -11.07 -6.52
C ILE A 78 1.43 -10.34 -5.21
N VAL A 79 2.43 -10.11 -4.36
CA VAL A 79 2.25 -9.37 -3.09
C VAL A 79 1.82 -7.93 -3.35
N ALA A 80 2.40 -7.26 -4.34
CA ALA A 80 2.01 -5.92 -4.75
C ALA A 80 0.54 -5.86 -5.21
N LEU A 81 0.10 -6.83 -6.01
CA LEU A 81 -1.29 -6.94 -6.43
C LEU A 81 -2.24 -7.15 -5.23
N ILE A 82 -1.89 -8.07 -4.32
CA ILE A 82 -2.67 -8.33 -3.11
C ILE A 82 -2.75 -7.06 -2.26
N LEU A 83 -1.64 -6.36 -2.07
CA LEU A 83 -1.59 -5.11 -1.31
C LEU A 83 -2.50 -4.05 -1.92
N HIS A 84 -2.52 -3.93 -3.26
CA HIS A 84 -3.42 -3.00 -3.95
C HIS A 84 -4.91 -3.34 -3.75
N ALA A 85 -5.26 -4.63 -3.81
CA ALA A 85 -6.61 -5.10 -3.52
C ALA A 85 -7.02 -4.83 -2.06
N VAL A 86 -6.10 -5.02 -1.12
CA VAL A 86 -6.29 -4.69 0.30
C VAL A 86 -6.51 -3.20 0.47
N CYS A 87 -5.67 -2.33 -0.10
CA CYS A 87 -5.84 -0.88 -0.06
C CYS A 87 -7.22 -0.45 -0.60
N SER A 88 -7.67 -1.05 -1.70
CA SER A 88 -8.99 -0.79 -2.29
C SER A 88 -10.13 -1.15 -1.33
N CYS A 89 -10.03 -2.31 -0.67
CA CYS A 89 -10.98 -2.76 0.34
C CYS A 89 -10.98 -1.89 1.60
N VAL A 90 -9.81 -1.48 2.07
CA VAL A 90 -9.66 -0.60 3.25
C VAL A 90 -10.18 0.79 2.93
N LEU A 91 -9.92 1.33 1.73
CA LEU A 91 -10.50 2.59 1.27
C LEU A 91 -12.03 2.53 1.25
N TYR A 92 -12.61 1.41 0.79
CA TYR A 92 -14.06 1.21 0.82
C TYR A 92 -14.57 1.31 2.26
N TYR A 93 -13.89 0.64 3.18
CA TYR A 93 -14.24 0.70 4.59
C TYR A 93 -14.09 2.11 5.17
N CYS A 94 -13.04 2.85 4.82
CA CYS A 94 -12.86 4.25 5.23
C CYS A 94 -14.05 5.10 4.77
N ILE A 95 -14.41 5.06 3.50
CA ILE A 95 -15.51 5.87 2.97
C ILE A 95 -16.84 5.48 3.63
N ARG A 96 -17.06 4.18 3.87
CA ARG A 96 -18.23 3.71 4.65
C ARG A 96 -18.25 4.25 6.07
N LEU A 97 -17.10 4.33 6.72
CA LEU A 97 -16.99 4.81 8.09
C LEU A 97 -17.26 6.32 8.20
N TYR A 98 -16.80 7.11 7.24
CA TYR A 98 -16.96 8.57 7.28
C TYR A 98 -18.29 9.08 6.69
N TRP A 99 -18.81 8.46 5.64
CA TRP A 99 -20.01 8.95 4.93
C TRP A 99 -21.19 7.99 4.94
N ASN A 100 -21.03 6.75 5.42
CA ASN A 100 -22.06 5.71 5.45
C ASN A 100 -22.79 5.47 4.10
N HIS A 101 -22.19 5.84 2.97
CA HIS A 101 -22.81 5.77 1.66
C HIS A 101 -22.19 4.66 0.80
N ALA A 102 -22.85 3.49 0.77
CA ALA A 102 -22.28 2.29 0.16
C ALA A 102 -22.02 2.36 -1.36
N PRO A 103 -22.91 2.95 -2.19
CA PRO A 103 -22.64 3.10 -3.62
C PRO A 103 -21.42 3.99 -3.90
N LEU A 104 -21.28 5.10 -3.17
CA LEU A 104 -20.16 6.03 -3.32
C LEU A 104 -18.84 5.36 -2.91
N ALA A 105 -18.84 4.66 -1.77
CA ALA A 105 -17.69 3.91 -1.31
C ALA A 105 -17.23 2.88 -2.33
N PHE A 106 -18.16 2.13 -2.92
CA PHE A 106 -17.81 1.15 -3.95
C PHE A 106 -17.25 1.83 -5.20
N MET A 107 -17.88 2.90 -5.69
CA MET A 107 -17.46 3.61 -6.90
C MET A 107 -16.03 4.17 -6.76
N LEU A 108 -15.74 4.89 -5.68
CA LEU A 108 -14.42 5.49 -5.46
C LEU A 108 -13.34 4.42 -5.25
N SER A 109 -13.65 3.37 -4.49
CA SER A 109 -12.72 2.25 -4.33
C SER A 109 -12.50 1.44 -5.61
N ALA A 110 -13.52 1.34 -6.48
CA ALA A 110 -13.39 0.68 -7.77
C ALA A 110 -12.49 1.49 -8.71
N ILE A 111 -12.63 2.82 -8.74
CA ILE A 111 -11.71 3.71 -9.46
C ILE A 111 -10.28 3.54 -8.95
N PHE A 112 -10.09 3.50 -7.63
CA PHE A 112 -8.79 3.25 -7.03
C PHE A 112 -8.23 1.86 -7.40
N ALA A 113 -9.05 0.81 -7.37
CA ALA A 113 -8.66 -0.56 -7.70
C ALA A 113 -8.17 -0.75 -9.14
N VAL A 114 -8.63 0.09 -10.07
CA VAL A 114 -8.20 0.10 -11.48
C VAL A 114 -7.28 1.27 -11.80
N SER A 115 -6.80 1.99 -10.79
CA SER A 115 -5.89 3.13 -10.98
C SER A 115 -4.48 2.64 -11.35
N PRO A 116 -3.81 3.28 -12.33
CA PRO A 116 -2.47 2.88 -12.79
C PRO A 116 -1.38 2.98 -11.71
N PHE A 117 -1.68 3.60 -10.56
CA PHE A 117 -0.80 3.53 -9.39
C PHE A 117 -0.60 2.08 -8.89
N GLY A 118 -1.61 1.22 -8.99
CA GLY A 118 -1.46 -0.20 -8.67
C GLY A 118 -0.51 -0.91 -9.64
N PHE A 119 -0.56 -0.53 -10.92
CA PHE A 119 0.35 -1.02 -11.96
C PHE A 119 1.80 -0.64 -11.70
N THR A 120 2.08 0.62 -11.33
CA THR A 120 3.47 1.04 -11.08
C THR A 120 4.09 0.25 -9.92
N ALA A 121 3.34 0.01 -8.84
CA ALA A 121 3.80 -0.80 -7.71
C ALA A 121 3.99 -2.30 -8.00
N ILE A 122 3.43 -2.83 -9.10
CA ILE A 122 3.65 -4.22 -9.56
C ILE A 122 4.94 -4.32 -10.40
N TYR A 123 5.26 -3.27 -11.15
CA TYR A 123 6.40 -3.27 -12.08
C TYR A 123 7.68 -2.65 -11.53
N TRP A 124 7.56 -1.69 -10.61
CA TRP A 124 8.66 -0.86 -10.11
C TRP A 124 8.74 -1.09 -8.59
N ALA A 125 9.80 -1.75 -8.12
CA ALA A 125 10.03 -2.00 -6.69
C ALA A 125 10.04 -0.70 -5.90
N SER A 126 10.63 0.34 -6.48
CA SER A 126 10.64 1.72 -6.00
C SER A 126 9.26 2.30 -5.73
N ALA A 127 8.21 1.83 -6.40
CA ALA A 127 6.84 2.27 -6.18
C ALA A 127 6.11 1.49 -5.08
N PHE A 128 6.59 0.30 -4.70
CA PHE A 128 6.01 -0.52 -3.63
C PHE A 128 5.92 0.18 -2.27
N PRO A 129 6.94 0.95 -1.80
CA PRO A 129 6.82 1.74 -0.58
C PRO A 129 5.58 2.63 -0.52
N TYR A 130 5.16 3.22 -1.66
CA TYR A 130 3.98 4.08 -1.68
C TYR A 130 2.68 3.30 -1.45
N ALA A 131 2.61 2.03 -1.91
CA ALA A 131 1.47 1.16 -1.62
C ALA A 131 1.41 0.82 -0.11
N VAL A 132 2.56 0.57 0.52
CA VAL A 132 2.65 0.34 1.98
C VAL A 132 2.23 1.59 2.76
N VAL A 133 2.77 2.76 2.40
CA VAL A 133 2.41 4.04 3.03
C VAL A 133 0.91 4.34 2.85
N THR A 134 0.35 4.06 1.68
CA THR A 134 -1.10 4.20 1.44
C THR A 134 -1.91 3.32 2.38
N LEU A 135 -1.52 2.05 2.56
CA LEU A 135 -2.20 1.16 3.51
C LEU A 135 -2.13 1.72 4.94
N VAL A 136 -0.93 2.12 5.39
CA VAL A 136 -0.72 2.69 6.72
C VAL A 136 -1.58 3.93 6.93
N PHE A 137 -1.59 4.85 5.96
CA PHE A 137 -2.44 6.04 6.00
C PHE A 137 -3.92 5.71 6.13
N LEU A 138 -4.44 4.77 5.34
CA LEU A 138 -5.83 4.35 5.41
C LEU A 138 -6.18 3.70 6.76
N LEU A 139 -5.30 2.87 7.31
CA LEU A 139 -5.49 2.26 8.63
C LEU A 139 -5.46 3.32 9.74
N LEU A 140 -4.58 4.31 9.63
CA LEU A 140 -4.54 5.45 10.54
C LEU A 140 -5.86 6.22 10.50
N LEU A 141 -6.39 6.54 9.31
CA LEU A 141 -7.70 7.21 9.19
C LEU A 141 -8.82 6.45 9.92
N ILE A 142 -8.85 5.12 9.80
CA ILE A 142 -9.81 4.29 10.54
C ILE A 142 -9.58 4.44 12.05
N GLY A 143 -8.33 4.38 12.50
CA GLY A 143 -7.96 4.57 13.90
C GLY A 143 -8.38 5.93 14.45
N VAL A 144 -8.09 7.01 13.71
CA VAL A 144 -8.48 8.39 14.05
C VAL A 144 -9.99 8.48 14.21
N LYS A 145 -10.77 8.00 13.24
CA LYS A 145 -12.23 8.06 13.30
C LYS A 145 -12.80 7.31 14.50
N LYS A 146 -12.26 6.12 14.79
CA LYS A 146 -12.68 5.34 15.96
C LYS A 146 -12.30 6.00 17.28
N SER A 147 -11.12 6.62 17.37
CA SER A 147 -10.71 7.39 18.54
C SER A 147 -11.62 8.61 18.72
N LEU A 148 -11.94 9.36 17.66
CA LEU A 148 -12.88 10.48 17.73
C LEU A 148 -14.28 10.08 18.21
N GLU A 149 -14.75 8.90 17.83
CA GLU A 149 -16.04 8.35 18.29
C GLU A 149 -15.99 7.87 19.74
N ALA A 150 -14.83 7.39 20.21
CA ALA A 150 -14.62 6.96 21.59
C ALA A 150 -14.34 8.14 22.54
N ASP A 151 -13.69 9.19 22.05
CA ASP A 151 -13.25 10.36 22.80
C ASP A 151 -14.23 11.54 22.73
N SER A 152 -15.51 11.29 23.00
CA SER A 152 -16.48 12.37 23.23
C SER A 152 -16.08 13.33 24.38
N HIS A 153 -14.93 13.14 25.05
CA HIS A 153 -14.37 14.13 25.97
C HIS A 153 -12.90 14.59 25.81
N HIS A 154 -11.84 13.82 25.47
CA HIS A 154 -10.46 14.37 25.62
C HIS A 154 -9.34 13.98 24.59
N GLY A 155 -9.57 13.11 23.61
CA GLY A 155 -8.49 12.55 22.77
C GLY A 155 -7.90 13.41 21.64
N PHE A 156 -8.57 14.50 21.23
CA PHE A 156 -8.18 15.25 20.01
C PHE A 156 -6.79 15.90 20.09
N LYS A 157 -6.32 16.29 21.28
CA LYS A 157 -5.05 17.02 21.44
C LYS A 157 -3.81 16.13 21.26
N ALA A 158 -3.88 14.85 21.59
CA ALA A 158 -2.71 13.96 21.54
C ALA A 158 -2.34 13.54 20.11
N LEU A 159 -3.33 13.36 19.25
CA LEU A 159 -3.13 12.86 17.88
C LEU A 159 -2.64 13.96 16.91
N TRP A 160 -3.11 15.20 17.06
CA TRP A 160 -2.61 16.33 16.27
C TRP A 160 -1.12 16.60 16.54
N ILE A 161 -0.69 16.41 17.79
CA ILE A 161 0.73 16.52 18.19
C ILE A 161 1.57 15.40 17.56
N ALA A 162 1.01 14.20 17.35
CA ALA A 162 1.73 13.07 16.75
C ALA A 162 1.83 13.13 15.22
N CYS A 163 0.90 13.84 14.54
CA CYS A 163 0.88 13.95 13.08
C CYS A 163 1.48 15.27 12.54
N ALA A 164 1.84 16.21 13.42
CA ALA A 164 2.41 17.51 13.05
C ALA A 164 3.95 17.57 13.08
N TRP A 165 4.64 16.42 13.13
CA TRP A 165 6.10 16.31 13.06
C TRP A 165 6.52 15.45 11.88
#